data_AF-A0A962E5M3-F1
#
_entry.id   AF-A0A962E5M3-F1
#
_cell.length_a   1.000
_cell.length_b   1.000
_cell.length_c   1.000
_cell.angle_alpha   90.00
_cell.angle_beta   90.00
_cell.angle_gamma   90.00
#
_symmetry.space_group_name_H-M   'P 1'
#
loop_
_entity.id
_entity.type
_entity.pdbx_description
1 polymer ?
#
loop_
_entity_poly.entity_id
_entity_poly.type
_entity_poly.pdbx_seq_one_letter_code
_entity_poly.pdbx_strand_id
1 'polypeptide(L)' 'MSAQPKALIVDDEAGIRELLSITLGRLGLAIDTASNLVEARQHLAGADYDLCFTDMRLPDGNGHSLIEFMADVCPNTP' A
#
# COMPACT_ATOMS: atom_id res chain seq x y z
N MET A 1 -20.53 12.72 4.92
CA MET A 1 -19.34 12.17 5.61
C MET A 1 -18.31 11.91 4.54
N SER A 2 -17.28 12.75 4.43
CA SER A 2 -16.19 12.51 3.49
C SER A 2 -15.42 11.30 4.00
N ALA A 3 -15.34 10.22 3.24
CA ALA A 3 -14.51 9.08 3.61
C ALA A 3 -13.05 9.56 3.70
N GLN A 4 -12.35 9.15 4.76
CA GLN A 4 -10.94 9.47 4.91
C GLN A 4 -10.15 8.67 3.86
N PRO A 5 -9.37 9.31 2.97
CA PRO A 5 -8.62 8.60 1.95
C PRO A 5 -7.65 7.60 2.58
N LYS A 6 -7.54 6.40 2.02
CA LYS A 6 -6.70 5.32 2.53
C LYS A 6 -5.50 5.06 1.63
N ALA A 7 -4.34 4.85 2.23
CA ALA A 7 -3.14 4.44 1.53
C ALA A 7 -2.55 3.14 2.11
N LEU A 8 -2.04 2.29 1.22
CA LEU A 8 -1.26 1.11 1.57
C LEU A 8 0.21 1.39 1.27
N ILE A 9 1.10 1.10 2.23
CA ILE A 9 2.55 1.19 2.04
C ILE A 9 3.13 -0.22 2.11
N VAL A 10 3.85 -0.63 1.07
CA VAL A 10 4.47 -1.96 0.92
C VAL A 10 5.96 -1.78 0.73
N ASP A 11 6.72 -2.05 1.77
CA ASP A 11 8.17 -1.84 1.80
C ASP A 11 8.76 -2.77 2.86
N ASP A 12 9.88 -3.44 2.63
CA ASP A 12 10.48 -4.34 3.62
C ASP A 12 11.25 -3.59 4.70
N GLU A 13 11.68 -2.35 4.42
CA GLU A 13 12.40 -1.49 5.36
C GLU A 13 11.45 -0.79 6.34
N ALA A 14 11.50 -1.19 7.61
CA ALA A 14 10.65 -0.61 8.66
C ALA A 14 10.80 0.91 8.80
N GLY A 15 12.01 1.45 8.61
CA GLY A 15 12.25 2.89 8.69
C GLY A 15 11.56 3.68 7.59
N ILE A 16 11.48 3.12 6.37
CA ILE A 16 10.77 3.76 5.25
C ILE A 16 9.27 3.72 5.50
N ARG A 17 8.73 2.57 5.93
CA ARG A 17 7.31 2.45 6.29
C ARG A 17 6.89 3.46 7.36
N GLU A 18 7.69 3.63 8.41
CA GLU A 18 7.40 4.59 9.48
C GLU A 18 7.44 6.04 8.97
N LEU A 19 8.47 6.41 8.21
CA LEU A 19 8.60 7.75 7.64
C LEU A 19 7.41 8.11 6.73
N LEU A 20 7.03 7.20 5.84
CA LEU A 20 5.91 7.38 4.93
C LEU A 20 4.58 7.43 5.69
N SER A 21 4.38 6.58 6.68
CA SER A 21 3.18 6.58 7.53
C SER A 21 3.00 7.90 8.26
N ILE A 22 4.07 8.45 8.85
CA ILE A 22 4.04 9.77 9.49
C ILE A 22 3.71 10.87 8.47
N THR A 23 4.34 10.81 7.29
CA THR A 23 4.20 11.86 6.27
C THR A 23 2.79 11.89 5.69
N LEU A 24 2.26 10.74 5.27
CA LEU A 24 0.93 10.62 4.69
C LEU A 24 -0.18 10.75 5.75
N GLY A 25 0.05 10.25 6.97
CA GLY A 25 -0.88 10.45 8.09
C GLY A 25 -1.08 11.92 8.43
N ARG A 26 -0.04 12.76 8.33
CA ARG A 26 -0.14 14.22 8.48
C ARG A 26 -0.96 14.90 7.38
N LEU A 27 -1.06 14.29 6.20
CA LEU A 27 -1.93 14.74 5.11
C LEU A 27 -3.39 14.30 5.30
N GLY A 28 -3.68 13.57 6.37
CA GLY A 28 -5.03 13.13 6.72
C GLY A 28 -5.43 11.79 6.11
N LEU A 29 -4.49 11.01 5.58
CA LEU A 29 -4.77 9.67 5.07
C LEU A 29 -4.78 8.64 6.22
N ALA A 30 -5.65 7.63 6.10
CA ALA A 30 -5.56 6.43 6.92
C ALA A 30 -4.56 5.47 6.27
N ILE A 31 -3.58 4.98 7.04
CA ILE A 31 -2.44 4.25 6.51
C ILE A 31 -2.45 2.82 7.02
N ASP A 32 -2.35 1.87 6.10
CA ASP A 32 -2.00 0.49 6.38
C ASP A 32 -0.61 0.20 5.80
N THR A 33 0.11 -0.75 6.41
CA THR A 33 1.49 -1.07 6.02
C THR A 33 1.69 -2.57 5.89
N ALA A 34 2.45 -2.98 4.88
CA ALA A 34 2.84 -4.35 4.62
C ALA A 34 4.35 -4.45 4.41
N SER A 35 4.95 -5.54 4.84
CA SER A 35 6.40 -5.81 4.71
C SER A 35 6.76 -6.68 3.51
N ASN A 36 5.75 -7.24 2.85
CA ASN A 36 5.88 -8.22 1.78
C ASN A 36 4.61 -8.23 0.90
N LEU A 37 4.69 -8.89 -0.26
CA LEU A 37 3.57 -8.99 -1.20
C LEU A 37 2.39 -9.79 -0.63
N VAL A 38 2.64 -10.80 0.20
CA VAL A 38 1.57 -11.61 0.80
C VAL A 38 0.67 -10.75 1.69
N GLU A 39 1.26 -9.97 2.61
CA GLU A 39 0.54 -9.03 3.46
C GLU A 39 -0.18 -7.96 2.61
N ALA A 40 0.50 -7.40 1.61
CA ALA A 40 -0.10 -6.40 0.72
C ALA A 40 -1.36 -6.93 0.01
N ARG A 41 -1.31 -8.16 -0.51
CA ARG A 41 -2.47 -8.80 -1.15
C ARG A 41 -3.61 -9.05 -0.17
N GLN A 42 -3.32 -9.40 1.09
CA GLN A 42 -4.34 -9.57 2.12
C GLN A 42 -5.05 -8.24 2.42
N HIS A 43 -4.28 -7.15 2.51
CA HIS A 43 -4.84 -5.81 2.67
C HIS A 43 -5.71 -5.41 1.48
N LEU A 44 -5.19 -5.52 0.25
CA LEU A 44 -5.91 -5.17 -0.98
C LEU A 44 -7.18 -6.02 -1.21
N ALA A 45 -7.23 -7.25 -0.70
CA ALA A 45 -8.43 -8.09 -0.77
C ALA A 45 -9.48 -7.74 0.30
N GLY A 46 -9.08 -7.09 1.39
CA GLY A 46 -9.94 -6.77 2.53
C GLY A 46 -10.45 -5.33 2.59
N ALA A 47 -9.84 -4.41 1.83
CA ALA A 47 -10.20 -3.01 1.81
C ALA A 47 -9.85 -2.34 0.48
N ASP A 48 -10.63 -1.32 0.11
CA ASP A 48 -10.29 -0.42 -0.98
C ASP A 48 -9.29 0.65 -0.51
N TYR A 49 -8.31 0.93 -1.36
CA TYR A 49 -7.29 1.96 -1.14
C TYR A 49 -7.33 2.99 -2.27
N ASP A 50 -7.12 4.25 -1.91
CA ASP A 50 -7.02 5.37 -2.86
C ASP A 50 -5.58 5.56 -3.38
N LEU A 51 -4.61 4.94 -2.71
CA LEU A 51 -3.19 5.05 -3.06
C LEU A 51 -2.41 3.82 -2.57
N CYS A 52 -1.49 3.30 -3.40
CA CYS A 52 -0.55 2.27 -2.96
C CYS A 52 0.89 2.69 -3.24
N PHE A 53 1.72 2.76 -2.20
CA PHE A 53 3.16 2.90 -2.33
C PHE A 53 3.79 1.52 -2.20
N THR A 54 4.45 1.03 -3.24
CA THR A 54 5.20 -0.23 -3.19
C THR A 54 6.64 -0.01 -3.59
N ASP A 55 7.59 -0.62 -2.87
CA ASP A 55 8.93 -0.78 -3.39
C ASP A 55 8.95 -1.85 -4.50
N MET A 56 9.91 -1.72 -5.42
CA MET A 56 10.06 -2.63 -6.55
C MET A 56 10.79 -3.93 -6.16
N ARG A 57 11.50 -3.96 -5.02
CA ARG A 57 12.26 -5.13 -4.57
C ARG A 57 11.80 -5.53 -3.18
N LEU A 58 10.90 -6.49 -3.13
CA LEU A 58 10.44 -7.07 -1.88
C LEU A 58 11.09 -8.44 -1.66
N PRO A 59 11.20 -8.92 -0.41
CA PRO A 59 11.83 -10.20 -0.09
C PRO A 59 11.13 -11.40 -0.74
N ASP A 60 9.84 -11.28 -1.05
CA ASP A 60 9.00 -12.32 -1.64
C ASP A 60 8.61 -12.07 -3.11
N GLY A 61 9.16 -11.02 -3.74
CA GLY A 61 8.94 -10.77 -5.16
C GLY A 61 9.20 -9.34 -5.61
N ASN A 62 8.54 -8.94 -6.69
CA ASN A 62 8.69 -7.61 -7.28
C ASN A 62 7.38 -6.81 -7.13
N GLY A 63 7.48 -5.52 -6.80
CA GLY A 63 6.35 -4.60 -6.74
C GLY A 63 5.53 -4.56 -8.03
N HIS A 64 6.11 -4.92 -9.19
CA HIS A 64 5.38 -5.07 -10.44
C HIS A 64 4.25 -6.11 -10.36
N SER A 65 4.48 -7.24 -9.69
CA SER A 65 3.46 -8.27 -9.50
C SER A 65 2.31 -7.82 -8.59
N LEU A 66 2.54 -6.79 -7.76
CA LEU A 66 1.50 -6.13 -6.98
C LEU A 66 0.68 -5.19 -7.87
N ILE A 67 1.35 -4.41 -8.73
CA ILE A 67 0.69 -3.50 -9.67
C ILE A 67 -0.21 -4.28 -10.64
N GLU A 68 0.27 -5.41 -11.18
CA GLU A 68 -0.56 -6.30 -12.02
C GLU A 68 -1.80 -6.78 -11.27
N PHE A 69 -1.65 -7.21 -10.01
CA PHE A 69 -2.77 -7.61 -9.16
C PHE A 69 -3.73 -6.45 -8.89
N MET A 70 -3.22 -5.26 -8.63
CA MET A 70 -4.03 -4.05 -8.42
C MET A 70 -4.77 -3.63 -9.69
N ALA A 71 -4.19 -3.80 -10.88
CA ALA A 71 -4.88 -3.49 -12.12
C ALA A 71 -6.13 -4.37 -12.33
N ASP A 72 -6.07 -5.62 -11.90
CA ASP A 72 -7.19 -6.57 -11.98
C ASP A 72 -8.25 -6.35 -10.88
N VAL A 73 -7.82 -5.96 -9.67
CA VAL A 73 -8.70 -5.89 -8.48
C VAL A 73 -9.19 -4.47 -8.18
N CYS A 74 -8.37 -3.45 -8.46
CA CYS A 74 -8.59 -2.05 -8.09
C CYS A 74 -8.17 -1.09 -9.23
N PRO A 75 -8.89 -1.06 -10.37
CA PRO A 75 -8.49 -0.31 -11.56
C PRO A 75 -8.45 1.22 -11.40
N ASN A 76 -8.93 1.75 -10.26
CA ASN A 76 -8.98 3.19 -9.97
C ASN A 76 -7.96 3.63 -8.91
N THR A 77 -7.11 2.73 -8.39
CA THR A 77 -6.09 3.06 -7.39
C THR A 77 -4.79 3.46 -8.11
N PRO A 78 -4.41 4.76 -8.10
CA PRO A 78 -3.15 5.22 -8.67
C PRO A 78 -1.90 4.75 -7.92
#